data_AF-A0A0F9AF08-F1
#
_entry.id   AF-A0A0F9AF08-F1
#
_cell.length_a   1.000
_cell.length_b   1.000
_cell.length_c   1.000
_cell.angle_alpha   90.00
_cell.angle_beta   90.00
_cell.angle_gamma   90.00
#
_symmetry.space_group_name_H-M   'P 1'
#
loop_
_entity.id
_entity.type
_entity.pdbx_description
1 polymer ?
#
loop_
_entity_poly.entity_id
_entity_poly.type
_entity_poly.pdbx_seq_one_letter_code
_entity_poly.pdbx_strand_id
1 'polypeptide(L)'
;LALDRLDALGLIDVNKMVSFIWSCYNPVSSGFIGQPYSSDLEDYFKVSTTDNTYYAIKTLDLLMSNWNSYTQQKNDLISYINSLQITDNSNWRFGGFFNDLDPNFDSLPGFTEPYLFSSYYSIKSLDIFGMEGSININTFHLFLGSIYNSGADFFYSSPNQNRSNIVASAIGLDLSLLTGFALDDESALTNFIYTHRNSLGIWDGSTTIKIHELLDTFQIVRSLSEAGKIGVLSFMDVGQIVDAIITYFGRDQGFSLISIDYPTMTLLHTIVSSFDLYEKVSDLDLLEIYSQITEAYVYEDIIQYNGFYSYSNIGTSWTLFRSFPLEFYSSGYKINNKEIGYEMSHRATFEALDSLKKIFKLDDFGHTYDLTKLKDDILDSQFLNPSYPEQHGAFTYIYGYDTWLLDYLSRNIYFEYSYYAIKTLELLVEV
;
A
#
# COMPACT_ATOMS: atom_id res chain seq x y z
N LEU A 1 -19.35 -4.53 13.11
CA LEU A 1 -20.24 -3.54 12.46
C LEU A 1 -20.65 -2.49 13.48
N ALA A 2 -20.07 -1.29 13.43
CA ALA A 2 -20.37 -0.23 14.38
C ALA A 2 -21.83 0.23 14.32
N LEU A 3 -22.42 0.36 13.12
CA LEU A 3 -23.83 0.77 12.94
C LEU A 3 -24.84 -0.28 13.44
N ASP A 4 -24.52 -1.56 13.31
CA ASP A 4 -25.33 -2.66 13.85
C ASP A 4 -25.31 -2.65 15.39
N ARG A 5 -24.13 -2.44 15.98
CA ARG A 5 -23.99 -2.24 17.43
C ARG A 5 -24.70 -0.98 17.95
N LEU A 6 -24.99 -0.01 17.09
CA LEU A 6 -25.71 1.23 17.38
C LEU A 6 -27.20 1.17 17.03
N ASP A 7 -27.72 0.02 16.59
CA ASP A 7 -29.10 -0.14 16.09
C ASP A 7 -29.48 0.89 15.00
N ALA A 8 -28.48 1.29 14.22
CA ALA A 8 -28.54 2.39 13.27
C ALA A 8 -28.41 1.92 11.80
N LEU A 9 -28.49 0.61 11.55
CA LEU A 9 -28.46 0.06 10.18
C LEU A 9 -29.55 0.66 9.29
N GLY A 10 -30.71 1.01 9.86
CA GLY A 10 -31.80 1.69 9.15
C GLY A 10 -31.48 3.10 8.66
N LEU A 11 -30.38 3.71 9.09
CA LEU A 11 -29.90 5.01 8.57
C LEU A 11 -29.17 4.87 7.23
N ILE A 12 -28.77 3.65 6.84
CA ILE A 12 -28.10 3.41 5.57
C ILE A 12 -29.13 3.51 4.45
N ASP A 13 -29.09 4.63 3.73
CA ASP A 13 -29.87 4.81 2.51
C ASP A 13 -29.17 4.13 1.33
N VAL A 14 -29.57 2.90 1.05
CA VAL A 14 -29.02 2.08 -0.04
C VAL A 14 -29.15 2.80 -1.39
N ASN A 15 -30.26 3.50 -1.64
CA ASN A 15 -30.46 4.21 -2.91
C ASN A 15 -29.52 5.41 -3.04
N LYS A 16 -29.23 6.12 -1.95
CA LYS A 16 -28.19 7.16 -1.96
C LYS A 16 -26.80 6.59 -2.20
N MET A 17 -26.49 5.43 -1.62
CA MET A 17 -25.20 4.76 -1.88
C MET A 17 -25.07 4.34 -3.35
N VAL A 18 -26.10 3.71 -3.92
CA VAL A 18 -26.15 3.37 -5.34
C VAL A 18 -26.01 4.62 -6.21
N SER A 19 -26.72 5.70 -5.88
CA SER A 19 -26.63 6.98 -6.61
C SER A 19 -25.24 7.60 -6.51
N PHE A 20 -24.61 7.54 -5.34
CA PHE A 20 -23.24 8.01 -5.14
C PHE A 20 -22.26 7.22 -6.00
N ILE A 21 -22.31 5.89 -5.97
CA ILE A 21 -21.42 5.06 -6.79
C ILE A 21 -21.60 5.40 -8.27
N TRP A 22 -22.84 5.48 -8.77
CA TRP A 22 -23.10 5.89 -10.15
C TRP A 22 -22.63 7.30 -10.48
N SER A 23 -22.61 8.22 -9.51
CA SER A 23 -22.03 9.55 -9.72
C SER A 23 -20.53 9.50 -10.02
N CYS A 24 -19.83 8.43 -9.59
CA CYS A 24 -18.42 8.21 -9.86
C CYS A 24 -18.12 7.54 -11.20
N TYR A 25 -19.15 7.22 -11.99
CA TYR A 25 -18.99 6.68 -13.35
C TYR A 25 -18.53 7.78 -14.31
N ASN A 26 -17.44 7.56 -15.04
CA ASN A 26 -16.98 8.48 -16.07
C ASN A 26 -17.65 8.13 -17.41
N PRO A 27 -18.54 9.00 -17.94
CA PRO A 27 -19.28 8.72 -19.17
C PRO A 27 -18.42 8.78 -20.45
N VAL A 28 -17.17 9.24 -20.36
CA VAL A 28 -16.24 9.34 -21.50
C VAL A 28 -15.44 8.05 -21.68
N SER A 29 -14.90 7.51 -20.59
CA SER A 29 -14.08 6.30 -20.60
C SER A 29 -14.84 5.03 -20.21
N SER A 30 -16.06 5.18 -19.66
CA SER A 30 -16.96 4.10 -19.27
C SER A 30 -16.50 3.23 -18.09
N GLY A 31 -15.53 3.70 -17.30
CA GLY A 31 -15.16 3.11 -16.01
C GLY A 31 -15.49 4.02 -14.83
N PHE A 32 -15.10 3.62 -13.62
CA PHE A 32 -15.25 4.41 -12.40
C PHE A 32 -13.93 5.06 -11.98
N ILE A 33 -14.00 6.29 -11.46
CA ILE A 33 -12.82 7.13 -11.14
C ILE A 33 -12.59 7.31 -9.62
N GLY A 34 -13.36 6.60 -8.78
CA GLY A 34 -13.25 6.67 -7.31
C GLY A 34 -13.85 7.93 -6.65
N GLN A 35 -14.32 8.90 -7.44
CA GLN A 35 -14.98 10.13 -6.97
C GLN A 35 -16.06 10.60 -7.95
N PRO A 36 -17.02 11.44 -7.55
CA PRO A 36 -18.06 11.93 -8.45
C PRO A 36 -17.47 12.62 -9.69
N TYR A 37 -17.90 12.19 -10.87
CA TYR A 37 -17.45 12.75 -12.13
C TYR A 37 -17.99 14.16 -12.34
N SER A 38 -17.11 15.05 -12.81
CA SER A 38 -17.46 16.36 -13.36
C SER A 38 -16.55 16.65 -14.55
N SER A 39 -17.09 17.32 -15.57
CA SER A 39 -16.29 17.82 -16.70
C SER A 39 -15.18 18.78 -16.25
N ASP A 40 -15.39 19.43 -15.11
CA ASP A 40 -14.53 20.49 -14.57
C ASP A 40 -13.39 19.94 -13.71
N LEU A 41 -13.33 18.63 -13.46
CA LEU A 41 -12.17 18.01 -12.81
C LEU A 41 -10.91 18.26 -13.65
N GLU A 42 -9.74 18.20 -13.02
CA GLU A 42 -8.49 18.08 -13.78
C GLU A 42 -8.41 16.70 -14.42
N ASP A 43 -7.72 16.57 -15.57
CA ASP A 43 -7.74 15.34 -16.37
C ASP A 43 -7.21 14.13 -15.59
N TYR A 44 -6.19 14.35 -14.77
CA TYR A 44 -5.63 13.35 -13.88
C TYR A 44 -6.69 12.75 -12.93
N PHE A 45 -7.68 13.53 -12.49
CA PHE A 45 -8.76 13.07 -11.61
C PHE A 45 -9.92 12.38 -12.34
N LYS A 46 -9.89 12.35 -13.68
CA LYS A 46 -10.91 11.71 -14.53
C LYS A 46 -10.50 10.32 -14.99
N VAL A 47 -9.30 9.85 -14.65
CA VAL A 47 -8.81 8.55 -15.12
C VAL A 47 -9.61 7.43 -14.48
N SER A 48 -10.29 6.64 -15.31
CA SER A 48 -10.98 5.43 -14.85
C SER A 48 -9.98 4.32 -14.65
N THR A 49 -10.08 3.62 -13.52
CA THR A 49 -9.19 2.51 -13.18
C THR A 49 -10.00 1.24 -12.94
N THR A 50 -9.39 0.07 -13.18
CA THR A 50 -10.08 -1.22 -13.05
C THR A 50 -10.32 -1.64 -11.62
N ASP A 51 -9.47 -1.25 -10.67
CA ASP A 51 -9.71 -1.46 -9.24
C ASP A 51 -10.95 -0.69 -8.75
N ASN A 52 -11.06 0.61 -9.07
CA ASN A 52 -12.27 1.41 -8.78
C ASN A 52 -13.50 0.82 -9.46
N THR A 53 -13.35 0.43 -10.73
CA THR A 53 -14.43 -0.17 -11.52
C THR A 53 -14.88 -1.51 -10.93
N TYR A 54 -13.96 -2.37 -10.51
CA TYR A 54 -14.26 -3.65 -9.87
C TYR A 54 -15.03 -3.48 -8.56
N TYR A 55 -14.55 -2.61 -7.67
CA TYR A 55 -15.24 -2.39 -6.39
C TYR A 55 -16.60 -1.72 -6.58
N ALA A 56 -16.74 -0.82 -7.55
CA ALA A 56 -18.03 -0.24 -7.92
C ALA A 56 -19.00 -1.30 -8.44
N ILE A 57 -18.58 -2.14 -9.41
CA ILE A 57 -19.40 -3.23 -9.96
C ILE A 57 -19.80 -4.20 -8.86
N LYS A 58 -18.84 -4.69 -8.06
CA LYS A 58 -19.10 -5.62 -6.95
C LYS A 58 -20.09 -5.05 -5.93
N THR A 59 -19.95 -3.76 -5.60
CA THR A 59 -20.85 -3.11 -4.63
C THR A 59 -22.23 -2.88 -5.23
N LEU A 60 -22.32 -2.44 -6.49
CA LEU A 60 -23.61 -2.27 -7.18
C LEU A 60 -24.34 -3.60 -7.35
N ASP A 61 -23.64 -4.69 -7.64
CA ASP A 61 -24.22 -6.01 -7.75
C ASP A 61 -24.82 -6.51 -6.43
N LEU A 62 -24.19 -6.14 -5.29
CA LEU A 62 -24.71 -6.44 -3.96
C LEU A 62 -25.91 -5.57 -3.56
N LEU A 63 -25.92 -4.29 -3.97
CA LEU A 63 -26.93 -3.31 -3.54
C LEU A 63 -28.14 -3.23 -4.47
N MET A 64 -27.98 -3.55 -5.75
CA MET A 64 -29.05 -3.52 -6.75
C MET A 64 -29.67 -4.90 -6.92
N SER A 65 -30.96 -4.93 -7.29
CA SER A 65 -31.65 -6.22 -7.55
C SER A 65 -31.18 -6.94 -8.82
N ASN A 66 -30.74 -6.20 -9.83
CA ASN A 66 -30.18 -6.68 -11.10
C ASN A 66 -29.68 -5.48 -11.93
N TRP A 67 -29.00 -5.78 -13.04
CA TRP A 67 -28.44 -4.80 -13.97
C TRP A 67 -29.38 -4.34 -15.10
N ASN A 68 -30.65 -4.77 -15.13
CA ASN A 68 -31.52 -4.55 -16.29
C ASN A 68 -31.73 -3.06 -16.60
N SER A 69 -31.90 -2.22 -15.58
CA SER A 69 -32.03 -0.77 -15.72
C SER A 69 -30.73 -0.06 -16.15
N TYR A 70 -29.61 -0.77 -16.14
CA TYR A 70 -28.27 -0.27 -16.45
C TYR A 70 -27.61 -1.08 -17.57
N THR A 71 -28.42 -1.63 -18.49
CA THR A 71 -27.94 -2.53 -19.57
C THR A 71 -26.90 -1.84 -20.45
N GLN A 72 -27.09 -0.57 -20.79
CA GLN A 72 -26.12 0.18 -21.60
C GLN A 72 -24.79 0.34 -20.85
N GLN A 73 -24.85 0.80 -19.60
CA GLN A 73 -23.67 0.98 -18.75
C GLN A 73 -22.94 -0.35 -18.53
N LYS A 74 -23.67 -1.46 -18.34
CA LYS A 74 -23.09 -2.81 -18.25
C LYS A 74 -22.29 -3.14 -19.52
N ASN A 75 -22.85 -2.91 -20.71
CA ASN A 75 -22.16 -3.17 -21.97
C ASN A 75 -20.94 -2.26 -22.17
N ASP A 76 -21.05 -1.00 -21.76
CA ASP A 76 -19.96 -0.02 -21.81
C ASP A 76 -18.82 -0.42 -20.87
N LEU A 77 -19.15 -0.86 -19.65
CA LEU A 77 -18.18 -1.39 -18.68
C LEU A 77 -17.47 -2.64 -19.20
N ILE A 78 -18.21 -3.60 -19.79
CA ILE A 78 -17.61 -4.80 -20.42
C ILE A 78 -16.64 -4.38 -21.54
N SER A 79 -17.03 -3.41 -22.37
CA SER A 79 -16.20 -2.92 -23.47
C SER A 79 -14.94 -2.21 -22.97
N TYR A 80 -15.07 -1.39 -21.93
CA TYR A 80 -13.95 -0.75 -21.25
C TYR A 80 -12.98 -1.79 -20.66
N ILE A 81 -13.47 -2.76 -19.90
CA ILE A 81 -12.64 -3.82 -19.31
C ILE A 81 -11.89 -4.61 -20.39
N ASN A 82 -12.57 -5.00 -21.47
CA ASN A 82 -11.94 -5.72 -22.59
C ASN A 82 -10.88 -4.88 -23.31
N SER A 83 -11.07 -3.56 -23.39
CA SER A 83 -10.10 -2.65 -24.03
C SER A 83 -8.77 -2.55 -23.29
N LEU A 84 -8.74 -2.92 -22.01
CA LEU A 84 -7.53 -2.92 -21.19
C LEU A 84 -6.65 -4.15 -21.42
N GLN A 85 -7.15 -5.18 -22.12
CA GLN A 85 -6.36 -6.35 -22.42
C GLN A 85 -5.25 -6.02 -23.43
N ILE A 86 -4.03 -6.45 -23.14
CA ILE A 86 -2.88 -6.17 -23.98
C ILE A 86 -2.86 -7.12 -25.17
N THR A 87 -3.04 -6.55 -26.36
CA THR A 87 -3.10 -7.27 -27.63
C THR A 87 -1.80 -7.19 -28.44
N ASP A 88 -0.86 -6.34 -28.04
CA ASP A 88 0.47 -6.23 -28.67
C ASP A 88 1.38 -7.36 -28.19
N ASN A 89 1.76 -8.26 -29.11
CA ASN A 89 2.61 -9.42 -28.84
C ASN A 89 4.09 -9.07 -28.61
N SER A 90 4.51 -7.85 -28.92
CA SER A 90 5.85 -7.34 -28.61
C SER A 90 5.96 -6.87 -27.16
N ASN A 91 4.82 -6.64 -26.51
CA ASN A 91 4.77 -6.29 -25.12
C ASN A 91 5.05 -7.54 -24.28
N TRP A 92 6.05 -7.49 -23.40
CA TRP A 92 6.37 -8.57 -22.46
C TRP A 92 5.21 -8.94 -21.51
N ARG A 93 4.15 -8.15 -21.54
CA ARG A 93 2.92 -8.22 -20.75
C ARG A 93 1.72 -8.74 -21.55
N PHE A 94 1.98 -9.20 -22.77
CA PHE A 94 0.98 -9.65 -23.74
C PHE A 94 -0.04 -10.60 -23.11
N GLY A 95 -1.33 -10.25 -23.25
CA GLY A 95 -2.45 -11.02 -22.72
C GLY A 95 -2.96 -10.59 -21.33
N GLY A 96 -2.16 -9.89 -20.54
CA GLY A 96 -2.59 -9.28 -19.26
C GLY A 96 -3.44 -8.02 -19.47
N PHE A 97 -3.81 -7.33 -18.37
CA PHE A 97 -4.67 -6.14 -18.39
C PHE A 97 -3.99 -4.93 -17.76
N PHE A 98 -4.03 -3.76 -18.41
CA PHE A 98 -3.67 -2.50 -17.76
C PHE A 98 -4.65 -2.13 -16.66
N ASN A 99 -4.24 -1.33 -15.66
CA ASN A 99 -5.20 -0.84 -14.67
C ASN A 99 -6.09 0.26 -15.27
N ASP A 100 -5.56 1.05 -16.19
CA ASP A 100 -6.26 2.11 -16.93
C ASP A 100 -5.75 2.28 -18.37
N LEU A 101 -6.30 3.24 -19.10
CA LEU A 101 -5.96 3.52 -20.50
C LEU A 101 -4.97 4.68 -20.69
N ASP A 102 -4.60 5.40 -19.61
CA ASP A 102 -3.67 6.52 -19.68
C ASP A 102 -2.24 6.04 -19.42
N PRO A 103 -1.36 6.01 -20.43
CA PRO A 103 0.01 5.52 -20.26
C PRO A 103 0.88 6.40 -19.34
N ASN A 104 0.40 7.58 -18.94
CA ASN A 104 1.10 8.50 -18.04
C ASN A 104 0.58 8.43 -16.60
N PHE A 105 -0.40 7.57 -16.34
CA PHE A 105 -1.00 7.36 -15.04
C PHE A 105 -0.58 5.98 -14.52
N ASP A 106 -0.19 5.92 -13.26
CA ASP A 106 0.18 4.68 -12.58
C ASP A 106 -0.57 4.68 -11.25
N SER A 107 -1.62 3.88 -11.16
CA SER A 107 -2.52 3.86 -10.00
C SER A 107 -2.27 2.70 -9.06
N LEU A 108 -1.54 1.69 -9.51
CA LEU A 108 -1.13 0.60 -8.66
C LEU A 108 0.30 0.84 -8.15
N PRO A 109 0.54 0.80 -6.83
CA PRO A 109 1.87 1.02 -6.28
C PRO A 109 2.88 -0.01 -6.84
N GLY A 110 3.90 0.47 -7.57
CA GLY A 110 5.06 -0.32 -7.96
C GLY A 110 5.42 -0.27 -9.46
N PHE A 111 6.08 0.81 -9.89
CA PHE A 111 6.92 1.05 -11.09
C PHE A 111 6.59 0.45 -12.49
N THR A 112 5.78 -0.59 -12.67
CA THR A 112 5.47 -1.16 -14.01
C THR A 112 4.11 -1.88 -14.09
N GLU A 113 2.97 -1.18 -14.11
CA GLU A 113 1.71 -1.79 -14.58
C GLU A 113 1.90 -2.49 -15.94
N PRO A 114 1.28 -3.64 -16.24
CA PRO A 114 0.23 -4.45 -15.64
C PRO A 114 0.75 -5.65 -14.85
N TYR A 115 -0.04 -6.04 -13.87
CA TYR A 115 0.24 -7.16 -12.99
C TYR A 115 -0.99 -8.06 -12.87
N LEU A 116 -0.79 -9.20 -12.22
CA LEU A 116 -1.86 -10.15 -11.94
C LEU A 116 -3.05 -9.52 -11.19
N PHE A 117 -2.85 -8.44 -10.44
CA PHE A 117 -3.89 -7.69 -9.72
C PHE A 117 -4.89 -6.97 -10.65
N SER A 118 -4.42 -6.21 -11.64
CA SER A 118 -5.31 -5.56 -12.62
C SER A 118 -6.06 -6.60 -13.45
N SER A 119 -5.39 -7.70 -13.79
CA SER A 119 -6.03 -8.86 -14.44
C SER A 119 -7.14 -9.46 -13.57
N TYR A 120 -6.92 -9.56 -12.25
CA TYR A 120 -7.96 -10.00 -11.31
C TYR A 120 -9.15 -9.05 -11.31
N TYR A 121 -8.94 -7.74 -11.17
CA TYR A 121 -10.04 -6.77 -11.16
C TYR A 121 -10.86 -6.81 -12.45
N SER A 122 -10.20 -6.89 -13.60
CA SER A 122 -10.85 -7.03 -14.91
C SER A 122 -11.68 -8.30 -15.01
N ILE A 123 -11.06 -9.47 -14.81
CA ILE A 123 -11.73 -10.76 -15.02
C ILE A 123 -12.83 -10.99 -13.99
N LYS A 124 -12.63 -10.62 -12.72
CA LYS A 124 -13.66 -10.77 -11.69
C LYS A 124 -14.81 -9.77 -11.86
N SER A 125 -14.58 -8.62 -12.51
CA SER A 125 -15.69 -7.75 -12.94
C SER A 125 -16.52 -8.40 -14.04
N LEU A 126 -15.87 -9.08 -14.99
CA LEU A 126 -16.56 -9.82 -16.06
C LEU A 126 -17.30 -11.05 -15.53
N ASP A 127 -16.76 -11.75 -14.54
CA ASP A 127 -17.38 -12.88 -13.82
C ASP A 127 -18.73 -12.48 -13.20
N ILE A 128 -18.78 -11.33 -12.50
CA ILE A 128 -20.04 -10.77 -11.97
C ILE A 128 -21.09 -10.60 -13.09
N PHE A 129 -20.66 -10.30 -14.31
CA PHE A 129 -21.54 -10.16 -15.46
C PHE A 129 -21.83 -11.45 -16.23
N GLY A 130 -21.13 -12.56 -15.92
CA GLY A 130 -21.12 -13.80 -16.70
C GLY A 130 -20.50 -13.65 -18.08
N MET A 131 -19.46 -12.81 -18.20
CA MET A 131 -18.85 -12.35 -19.46
C MET A 131 -17.34 -12.61 -19.54
N GLU A 132 -16.82 -13.55 -18.76
CA GLU A 132 -15.42 -13.97 -18.73
C GLU A 132 -14.93 -14.41 -20.13
N GLY A 133 -15.81 -15.06 -20.90
CA GLY A 133 -15.53 -15.47 -22.28
C GLY A 133 -15.38 -14.33 -23.29
N SER A 134 -15.54 -13.07 -22.89
CA SER A 134 -15.36 -11.92 -23.78
C SER A 134 -13.90 -11.49 -23.98
N ILE A 135 -12.99 -11.97 -23.12
CA ILE A 135 -11.55 -11.71 -23.25
C ILE A 135 -10.91 -12.61 -24.31
N ASN A 136 -9.73 -12.24 -24.80
CA ASN A 136 -8.86 -13.18 -25.51
C ASN A 136 -8.20 -14.15 -24.52
N ILE A 137 -8.88 -15.28 -24.29
CA ILE A 137 -8.50 -16.28 -23.29
C ILE A 137 -7.13 -16.89 -23.57
N ASN A 138 -6.81 -17.15 -24.84
CA ASN A 138 -5.56 -17.79 -25.23
C ASN A 138 -4.36 -16.90 -24.91
N THR A 139 -4.47 -15.59 -25.18
CA THR A 139 -3.39 -14.65 -24.83
C THR A 139 -3.29 -14.46 -23.32
N PHE A 140 -4.42 -14.47 -22.61
CA PHE A 140 -4.40 -14.42 -21.15
C PHE A 140 -3.72 -15.65 -20.53
N HIS A 141 -3.92 -16.85 -21.09
CA HIS A 141 -3.20 -18.05 -20.67
C HIS A 141 -1.69 -17.97 -20.95
N LEU A 142 -1.28 -17.34 -22.06
CA LEU A 142 0.15 -17.05 -22.30
C LEU A 142 0.71 -16.10 -21.24
N PHE A 143 -0.07 -15.09 -20.83
CA PHE A 143 0.31 -14.20 -19.73
C PHE A 143 0.51 -15.00 -18.43
N LEU A 144 -0.49 -15.77 -17.98
CA LEU A 144 -0.40 -16.61 -16.78
C LEU A 144 0.80 -17.56 -16.83
N GLY A 145 1.04 -18.21 -17.97
CA GLY A 145 2.20 -19.08 -18.16
C GLY A 145 3.55 -18.35 -18.08
N SER A 146 3.61 -17.05 -18.41
CA SER A 146 4.85 -16.28 -18.32
C SER A 146 5.20 -15.84 -16.89
N ILE A 147 4.21 -15.80 -15.99
CA ILE A 147 4.38 -15.43 -14.58
C ILE A 147 4.26 -16.61 -13.61
N TYR A 148 3.91 -17.81 -14.09
CA TYR A 148 3.90 -19.02 -13.28
C TYR A 148 5.30 -19.64 -13.23
N ASN A 149 5.80 -19.86 -12.01
CA ASN A 149 7.03 -20.59 -11.77
C ASN A 149 6.70 -22.05 -11.48
N SER A 150 6.72 -22.90 -12.51
CA SER A 150 6.45 -24.33 -12.36
C SER A 150 7.52 -25.12 -11.61
N GLY A 151 8.73 -24.57 -11.44
CA GLY A 151 9.78 -25.22 -10.67
C GLY A 151 9.60 -25.08 -9.15
N ALA A 152 8.79 -24.11 -8.72
CA ALA A 152 8.59 -23.78 -7.31
C ALA A 152 7.10 -23.59 -6.93
N ASP A 153 6.19 -23.85 -7.88
CA ASP A 153 4.74 -23.84 -7.71
C ASP A 153 4.16 -22.55 -7.14
N PHE A 154 4.54 -21.41 -7.73
CA PHE A 154 4.00 -20.10 -7.35
C PHE A 154 3.86 -19.16 -8.55
N PHE A 155 3.02 -18.13 -8.40
CA PHE A 155 2.92 -17.04 -9.36
C PHE A 155 3.71 -15.82 -8.92
N TYR A 156 4.36 -15.15 -9.87
CA TYR A 156 4.82 -13.79 -9.68
C TYR A 156 3.66 -12.80 -9.90
N SER A 157 3.66 -11.68 -9.17
CA SER A 157 2.75 -10.56 -9.47
C SER A 157 3.09 -9.92 -10.81
N SER A 158 4.38 -9.97 -11.17
CA SER A 158 4.96 -9.60 -12.47
C SER A 158 6.17 -10.45 -12.82
N PRO A 159 6.50 -10.56 -14.11
CA PRO A 159 7.77 -11.06 -14.61
C PRO A 159 9.05 -10.50 -13.93
N ASN A 160 8.99 -9.33 -13.28
CA ASN A 160 10.18 -8.64 -12.78
C ASN A 160 10.36 -8.56 -11.26
N GLN A 161 9.37 -8.89 -10.40
CA GLN A 161 9.54 -8.75 -8.94
C GLN A 161 8.76 -9.76 -8.08
N ASN A 162 9.43 -10.27 -7.04
CA ASN A 162 8.91 -11.27 -6.09
C ASN A 162 8.26 -10.65 -4.83
N ARG A 163 7.79 -9.40 -4.88
CA ARG A 163 7.31 -8.68 -3.67
C ARG A 163 5.94 -9.12 -3.16
N SER A 164 5.21 -9.95 -3.92
CA SER A 164 3.87 -10.38 -3.55
C SER A 164 3.54 -11.81 -4.01
N ASN A 165 4.52 -12.73 -4.08
CA ASN A 165 4.28 -14.05 -4.67
C ASN A 165 3.27 -14.92 -3.93
N ILE A 166 3.12 -14.78 -2.61
CA ILE A 166 2.13 -15.56 -1.87
C ILE A 166 0.73 -15.10 -2.29
N VAL A 167 0.49 -13.79 -2.30
CA VAL A 167 -0.78 -13.19 -2.76
C VAL A 167 -1.03 -13.48 -4.24
N ALA A 168 -0.01 -13.29 -5.08
CA ALA A 168 -0.09 -13.55 -6.50
C ALA A 168 -0.41 -15.03 -6.77
N SER A 169 0.10 -15.96 -5.98
CA SER A 169 -0.23 -17.38 -6.10
C SER A 169 -1.68 -17.66 -5.79
N ALA A 170 -2.26 -17.04 -4.75
CA ALA A 170 -3.67 -17.18 -4.45
C ALA A 170 -4.56 -16.59 -5.56
N ILE A 171 -4.23 -15.41 -6.07
CA ILE A 171 -4.95 -14.78 -7.19
C ILE A 171 -4.80 -15.60 -8.47
N GLY A 172 -3.58 -16.05 -8.76
CA GLY A 172 -3.25 -16.84 -9.95
C GLY A 172 -3.97 -18.17 -9.95
N LEU A 173 -4.11 -18.82 -8.79
CA LEU A 173 -4.93 -20.02 -8.61
C LEU A 173 -6.40 -19.75 -8.95
N ASP A 174 -7.00 -18.72 -8.35
CA ASP A 174 -8.41 -18.33 -8.62
C ASP A 174 -8.64 -18.05 -10.11
N LEU A 175 -7.81 -17.20 -10.72
CA LEU A 175 -7.93 -16.88 -12.14
C LEU A 175 -7.66 -18.09 -13.04
N SER A 176 -6.75 -18.99 -12.66
CA SER A 176 -6.48 -20.19 -13.44
C SER A 176 -7.69 -21.12 -13.47
N LEU A 177 -8.33 -21.33 -12.33
CA LEU A 177 -9.54 -22.14 -12.22
C LEU A 177 -10.72 -21.50 -12.95
N LEU A 178 -10.92 -20.18 -12.79
CA LEU A 178 -11.99 -19.44 -13.44
C LEU A 178 -11.87 -19.45 -14.97
N THR A 179 -10.64 -19.35 -15.49
CA THR A 179 -10.38 -19.22 -16.93
C THR A 179 -9.98 -20.53 -17.62
N GLY A 180 -9.82 -21.62 -16.86
CA GLY A 180 -9.40 -22.92 -17.37
C GLY A 180 -7.93 -22.98 -17.80
N PHE A 181 -7.05 -22.18 -17.19
CA PHE A 181 -5.60 -22.30 -17.40
C PHE A 181 -5.10 -23.62 -16.79
N ALA A 182 -4.33 -24.38 -17.57
CA ALA A 182 -3.79 -25.66 -17.12
C ALA A 182 -2.56 -25.43 -16.22
N LEU A 183 -2.72 -25.64 -14.92
CA LEU A 183 -1.63 -25.69 -13.95
C LEU A 183 -0.87 -27.01 -14.06
N ASP A 184 0.45 -26.96 -13.88
CA ASP A 184 1.27 -28.19 -13.84
C ASP A 184 0.94 -29.04 -12.61
N ASP A 185 0.80 -28.41 -11.44
CA ASP A 185 0.30 -29.04 -10.22
C ASP A 185 -0.51 -28.05 -9.35
N GLU A 186 -1.83 -28.10 -9.48
CA GLU A 186 -2.76 -27.30 -8.67
C GLU A 186 -2.64 -27.58 -7.17
N SER A 187 -2.34 -28.83 -6.79
CA SER A 187 -2.20 -29.22 -5.38
C SER A 187 -0.91 -28.67 -4.78
N ALA A 188 0.19 -28.66 -5.54
CA ALA A 188 1.44 -28.06 -5.13
C ALA A 188 1.32 -26.55 -4.96
N LEU A 189 0.69 -25.84 -5.92
CA LEU A 189 0.41 -24.41 -5.81
C LEU A 189 -0.46 -24.07 -4.60
N THR A 190 -1.51 -24.87 -4.39
CA THR A 190 -2.39 -24.73 -3.22
C THR A 190 -1.62 -24.95 -1.92
N ASN A 191 -0.77 -25.98 -1.87
CA ASN A 191 0.09 -26.26 -0.72
C ASN A 191 1.11 -25.14 -0.48
N PHE A 192 1.72 -24.59 -1.53
CA PHE A 192 2.60 -23.43 -1.44
C PHE A 192 1.92 -22.28 -0.68
N ILE A 193 0.68 -21.94 -1.01
CA ILE A 193 -0.06 -20.88 -0.30
C ILE A 193 -0.21 -21.24 1.19
N TYR A 194 -0.63 -22.47 1.52
CA TYR A 194 -0.89 -22.87 2.90
C TYR A 194 0.35 -22.98 3.79
N THR A 195 1.47 -23.46 3.24
CA THR A 195 2.70 -23.66 4.01
C THR A 195 3.48 -22.37 4.25
N HIS A 196 3.15 -21.29 3.53
CA HIS A 196 3.78 -19.97 3.70
C HIS A 196 2.99 -19.03 4.63
N ARG A 197 2.23 -19.60 5.58
CA ARG A 197 1.80 -18.82 6.75
C ARG A 197 3.00 -18.48 7.63
N ASN A 198 3.04 -17.25 8.14
CA ASN A 198 4.08 -16.75 9.03
C ASN A 198 3.88 -17.28 10.46
N SER A 199 4.76 -16.87 11.37
CA SER A 199 4.73 -17.30 12.77
C SER A 199 3.49 -16.84 13.54
N LEU A 200 2.74 -15.85 13.03
CA LEU A 200 1.48 -15.41 13.61
C LEU A 200 0.28 -16.27 13.14
N GLY A 201 0.49 -17.18 12.18
CA GLY A 201 -0.58 -18.00 11.60
C GLY A 201 -1.37 -17.31 10.49
N ILE A 202 -0.90 -16.15 10.01
CA ILE A 202 -1.44 -15.41 8.84
C ILE A 202 -0.41 -15.41 7.71
N TRP A 203 -0.56 -14.56 6.69
CA TRP A 203 0.39 -14.49 5.58
C TRP A 203 1.09 -13.15 5.51
N ASP A 204 2.39 -13.21 5.17
CA ASP A 204 3.12 -12.08 4.60
C ASP A 204 2.76 -11.98 3.11
N GLY A 205 2.99 -10.82 2.50
CA GLY A 205 2.80 -10.66 1.06
C GLY A 205 3.73 -11.54 0.21
N SER A 206 4.94 -11.83 0.72
CA SER A 206 6.01 -12.48 -0.03
C SER A 206 6.87 -13.42 0.81
N THR A 207 7.47 -14.40 0.14
CA THR A 207 8.53 -15.26 0.71
C THR A 207 9.85 -14.54 1.01
N THR A 208 10.10 -13.39 0.37
CA THR A 208 11.35 -12.62 0.53
C THR A 208 11.17 -11.42 1.44
N ILE A 209 10.00 -10.79 1.42
CA ILE A 209 9.67 -9.63 2.25
C ILE A 209 8.65 -10.07 3.29
N LYS A 210 9.09 -10.11 4.55
CA LYS A 210 8.31 -10.57 5.70
C LYS A 210 7.64 -9.39 6.40
N ILE A 211 6.75 -8.74 5.67
CA ILE A 211 5.87 -7.70 6.20
C ILE A 211 4.45 -8.23 6.14
N HIS A 212 3.76 -8.23 7.28
CA HIS A 212 2.37 -8.67 7.36
C HIS A 212 1.41 -7.48 7.36
N GLU A 213 0.77 -7.29 6.22
CA GLU A 213 -0.32 -6.33 6.04
C GLU A 213 -1.66 -7.07 6.05
N LEU A 214 -2.69 -6.44 6.63
CA LEU A 214 -4.03 -7.05 6.69
C LEU A 214 -4.59 -7.34 5.29
N LEU A 215 -4.22 -6.50 4.31
CA LEU A 215 -4.62 -6.65 2.91
C LEU A 215 -4.15 -7.98 2.31
N ASP A 216 -2.94 -8.45 2.61
CA ASP A 216 -2.40 -9.68 2.04
C ASP A 216 -3.19 -10.89 2.51
N THR A 217 -3.43 -10.97 3.82
CA THR A 217 -4.25 -12.04 4.41
C THR A 217 -5.68 -11.99 3.86
N PHE A 218 -6.27 -10.80 3.73
CA PHE A 218 -7.59 -10.65 3.12
C PHE A 218 -7.63 -11.15 1.67
N GLN A 219 -6.66 -10.74 0.84
CA GLN A 219 -6.60 -11.12 -0.57
C GLN A 219 -6.41 -12.62 -0.74
N ILE A 220 -5.55 -13.25 0.06
CA ILE A 220 -5.32 -14.70 0.04
C ILE A 220 -6.58 -15.46 0.46
N VAL A 221 -7.19 -15.10 1.58
CA VAL A 221 -8.42 -15.76 2.07
C VAL A 221 -9.56 -15.61 1.07
N ARG A 222 -9.74 -14.41 0.49
CA ARG A 222 -10.74 -14.15 -0.55
C ARG A 222 -10.50 -15.04 -1.76
N SER A 223 -9.29 -15.04 -2.31
CA SER A 223 -8.97 -15.82 -3.52
C SER A 223 -9.05 -17.32 -3.28
N LEU A 224 -8.65 -17.83 -2.11
CA LEU A 224 -8.86 -19.23 -1.73
C LEU A 224 -10.35 -19.58 -1.62
N SER A 225 -11.18 -18.65 -1.12
CA SER A 225 -12.63 -18.85 -1.07
C SER A 225 -13.26 -18.87 -2.45
N GLU A 226 -12.88 -17.92 -3.32
CA GLU A 226 -13.38 -17.81 -4.69
C GLU A 226 -12.93 -19.01 -5.55
N ALA A 227 -11.72 -19.51 -5.32
CA ALA A 227 -11.19 -20.74 -5.91
C ALA A 227 -11.81 -22.04 -5.35
N GLY A 228 -12.69 -21.95 -4.34
CA GLY A 228 -13.26 -23.13 -3.68
C GLY A 228 -12.25 -23.98 -2.89
N LYS A 229 -11.11 -23.40 -2.49
CA LYS A 229 -10.03 -24.06 -1.75
C LYS A 229 -10.02 -23.74 -0.26
N ILE A 230 -10.74 -22.72 0.20
CA ILE A 230 -10.74 -22.30 1.62
C ILE A 230 -11.05 -23.44 2.60
N GLY A 231 -11.85 -24.44 2.19
CA GLY A 231 -12.19 -25.61 3.02
C GLY A 231 -11.02 -26.55 3.35
N VAL A 232 -9.83 -26.34 2.76
CA VAL A 232 -8.61 -27.06 3.13
C VAL A 232 -8.03 -26.57 4.46
N LEU A 233 -8.31 -25.32 4.86
CA LEU A 233 -7.92 -24.81 6.18
C LEU A 233 -8.69 -25.56 7.26
N SER A 234 -7.99 -26.10 8.24
CA SER A 234 -8.64 -26.73 9.40
C SER A 234 -9.32 -25.68 10.27
N PHE A 235 -10.25 -26.12 11.13
CA PHE A 235 -10.87 -25.22 12.12
C PHE A 235 -9.83 -24.53 13.02
N MET A 236 -8.73 -25.23 13.35
CA MET A 236 -7.63 -24.64 14.12
C MET A 236 -6.90 -23.55 13.34
N ASP A 237 -6.70 -23.75 12.04
CA ASP A 237 -6.06 -22.75 11.17
C ASP A 237 -6.90 -21.48 11.09
N VAL A 238 -8.22 -21.65 10.90
CA VAL A 238 -9.17 -20.53 10.88
C VAL A 238 -9.16 -19.78 12.23
N GLY A 239 -9.14 -20.52 13.35
CA GLY A 239 -9.03 -19.93 14.68
C GLY A 239 -7.76 -19.08 14.83
N GLN A 240 -6.60 -19.61 14.44
CA GLN A 240 -5.33 -18.88 14.50
C GLN A 240 -5.34 -17.61 13.63
N ILE A 241 -5.87 -17.69 12.40
CA ILE A 241 -5.99 -16.53 11.51
C ILE A 241 -6.85 -15.44 12.16
N VAL A 242 -8.00 -15.80 12.72
CA VAL A 242 -8.91 -14.87 13.39
C VAL A 242 -8.26 -14.23 14.62
N ASP A 243 -7.64 -15.05 15.47
CA ASP A 243 -6.98 -14.58 16.69
C ASP A 243 -5.82 -13.62 16.36
N ALA A 244 -5.04 -13.92 15.33
CA ALA A 244 -3.97 -13.06 14.85
C ALA A 244 -4.51 -11.73 14.30
N ILE A 245 -5.56 -11.75 13.46
CA ILE A 245 -6.18 -10.53 12.95
C ILE A 245 -6.68 -9.64 14.10
N ILE A 246 -7.34 -10.22 15.10
CA ILE A 246 -7.84 -9.47 16.27
C ILE A 246 -6.69 -8.91 17.09
N THR A 247 -5.66 -9.71 17.38
CA THR A 247 -4.56 -9.33 18.28
C THR A 247 -3.68 -8.24 17.65
N TYR A 248 -3.29 -8.43 16.39
CA TYR A 248 -2.28 -7.61 15.75
C TYR A 248 -2.85 -6.41 15.01
N PHE A 249 -4.09 -6.49 14.53
CA PHE A 249 -4.72 -5.41 13.74
C PHE A 249 -5.94 -4.80 14.44
N GLY A 250 -6.57 -5.50 15.40
CA GLY A 250 -7.80 -5.04 16.05
C GLY A 250 -7.58 -3.92 17.06
N ARG A 251 -8.44 -2.90 17.01
CA ARG A 251 -8.58 -1.82 18.01
C ARG A 251 -10.06 -1.57 18.27
N ASP A 252 -10.41 -1.03 19.44
CA ASP A 252 -11.77 -0.84 19.99
C ASP A 252 -12.96 -0.87 18.99
N GLN A 253 -12.88 -0.14 17.88
CA GLN A 253 -13.94 -0.04 16.86
C GLN A 253 -13.57 -0.47 15.43
N GLY A 254 -12.38 -1.01 15.17
CA GLY A 254 -11.94 -1.32 13.82
C GLY A 254 -10.66 -2.14 13.73
N PHE A 255 -10.13 -2.22 12.50
CA PHE A 255 -8.87 -2.89 12.20
C PHE A 255 -7.92 -1.91 11.51
N SER A 256 -6.66 -1.93 11.91
CA SER A 256 -5.57 -1.25 11.21
C SER A 256 -5.18 -2.03 9.95
N LEU A 257 -4.70 -1.34 8.92
CA LEU A 257 -4.10 -1.99 7.74
C LEU A 257 -2.73 -2.59 8.07
N ILE A 258 -2.02 -1.95 8.99
CA ILE A 258 -0.65 -2.29 9.42
C ILE A 258 -0.69 -2.88 10.83
N SER A 259 0.10 -3.92 11.08
CA SER A 259 0.20 -4.58 12.39
C SER A 259 0.67 -3.62 13.49
N ILE A 260 0.26 -3.90 14.74
CA ILE A 260 0.84 -3.31 15.95
C ILE A 260 2.36 -3.49 16.04
N ASP A 261 2.93 -4.47 15.36
CA ASP A 261 4.38 -4.72 15.37
C ASP A 261 5.19 -3.62 14.67
N TYR A 262 4.51 -2.71 13.95
CA TYR A 262 5.12 -1.61 13.21
C TYR A 262 4.57 -0.25 13.69
N PRO A 263 4.71 0.12 14.98
CA PRO A 263 4.28 1.41 15.47
C PRO A 263 4.94 2.56 14.69
N THR A 264 4.18 3.62 14.44
CA THR A 264 4.74 4.83 13.83
C THR A 264 5.61 5.57 14.84
N MET A 265 6.63 6.28 14.33
CA MET A 265 7.44 7.17 15.15
C MET A 265 6.59 8.26 15.81
N THR A 266 5.58 8.75 15.10
CA THR A 266 4.60 9.70 15.65
C THR A 266 3.78 9.11 16.80
N LEU A 267 3.39 7.83 16.72
CA LEU A 267 2.68 7.16 17.82
C LEU A 267 3.60 7.02 19.04
N LEU A 268 4.83 6.55 18.84
CA LEU A 268 5.83 6.44 19.91
C LEU A 268 6.07 7.80 20.56
N HIS A 269 6.32 8.84 19.77
CA HIS A 269 6.52 10.21 20.26
C HIS A 269 5.32 10.76 20.99
N THR A 270 4.10 10.49 20.52
CA THR A 270 2.87 10.91 21.19
C THR A 270 2.71 10.23 22.54
N ILE A 271 2.96 8.92 22.64
CA ILE A 271 2.91 8.16 23.89
C ILE A 271 3.94 8.71 24.87
N VAL A 272 5.21 8.80 24.45
CA VAL A 272 6.31 9.29 25.29
C VAL A 272 6.03 10.72 25.76
N SER A 273 5.67 11.62 24.84
CA SER A 273 5.37 13.02 25.17
C SER A 273 4.16 13.17 26.09
N SER A 274 3.14 12.32 25.95
CA SER A 274 1.97 12.35 26.83
C SER A 274 2.34 11.93 28.25
N PHE A 275 3.13 10.87 28.41
CA PHE A 275 3.59 10.45 29.73
C PHE A 275 4.58 11.44 30.34
N ASP A 276 5.47 12.03 29.54
CA ASP A 276 6.38 13.11 29.96
C ASP A 276 5.62 14.34 30.46
N LEU A 277 4.58 14.77 29.74
CA LEU A 277 3.72 15.90 30.15
C LEU A 277 3.09 15.71 31.54
N TYR A 278 2.83 14.46 31.94
CA TYR A 278 2.27 14.10 33.24
C TYR A 278 3.32 13.60 34.24
N GLU A 279 4.62 13.72 33.94
CA GLU A 279 5.73 13.26 34.77
C GLU A 279 5.66 11.75 35.08
N LYS A 280 5.18 10.97 34.12
CA LYS A 280 4.95 9.51 34.23
C LYS A 280 5.81 8.68 33.30
N VAL A 281 6.90 9.22 32.74
CA VAL A 281 7.77 8.47 31.81
C VAL A 281 8.20 7.12 32.41
N SER A 282 8.45 7.04 33.71
CA SER A 282 8.82 5.80 34.40
C SER A 282 7.77 4.67 34.34
N ASP A 283 6.52 5.00 33.99
CA ASP A 283 5.44 4.02 33.83
C ASP A 283 5.49 3.33 32.45
N LEU A 284 6.32 3.82 31.53
CA LEU A 284 6.54 3.23 30.21
C LEU A 284 7.61 2.13 30.25
N ASP A 285 7.51 1.16 29.33
CA ASP A 285 8.61 0.23 29.06
C ASP A 285 9.69 0.93 28.21
N LEU A 286 10.65 1.54 28.90
CA LEU A 286 11.70 2.34 28.26
C LEU A 286 12.63 1.49 27.38
N LEU A 287 12.82 0.21 27.69
CA LEU A 287 13.69 -0.66 26.91
C LEU A 287 13.02 -1.09 25.61
N GLU A 288 11.72 -1.41 25.65
CA GLU A 288 10.95 -1.71 24.46
C GLU A 288 10.89 -0.50 23.52
N ILE A 289 10.56 0.68 24.05
CA ILE A 289 10.52 1.92 23.25
C ILE A 289 11.89 2.25 22.67
N TYR A 290 12.96 2.11 23.46
CA TYR A 290 14.32 2.31 22.97
C TYR A 290 14.64 1.38 21.81
N SER A 291 14.34 0.07 21.96
CA SER A 291 14.56 -0.93 20.90
C SER A 291 13.82 -0.55 19.62
N GLN A 292 12.53 -0.24 19.72
CA GLN A 292 11.69 0.13 18.56
C GLN A 292 12.20 1.39 17.84
N ILE A 293 12.63 2.41 18.59
CA ILE A 293 13.21 3.62 17.98
C ILE A 293 14.55 3.31 17.31
N THR A 294 15.42 2.53 17.95
CA THR A 294 16.74 2.18 17.40
C THR A 294 16.66 1.33 16.14
N GLU A 295 15.70 0.42 16.07
CA GLU A 295 15.47 -0.42 14.87
C GLU A 295 15.07 0.40 13.65
N ALA A 296 14.44 1.57 13.86
CA ALA A 296 14.06 2.48 12.77
C ALA A 296 15.24 3.34 12.28
N TYR A 297 16.42 3.29 12.91
CA TYR A 297 17.55 4.13 12.54
C TYR A 297 18.31 3.58 11.33
N VAL A 298 18.54 4.45 10.36
CA VAL A 298 19.35 4.18 9.16
C VAL A 298 20.71 4.83 9.35
N TYR A 299 21.76 4.03 9.22
CA TYR A 299 23.14 4.50 9.23
C TYR A 299 23.84 4.17 7.90
N GLU A 300 24.25 5.19 7.15
CA GLU A 300 25.08 5.05 5.93
C GLU A 300 24.54 4.09 4.85
N ASP A 301 23.22 3.98 4.68
CA ASP A 301 22.65 3.07 3.68
C ASP A 301 22.57 3.70 2.26
N ILE A 302 21.76 3.15 1.36
CA ILE A 302 21.72 3.41 -0.10
C ILE A 302 21.63 4.89 -0.48
N ILE A 303 20.98 5.74 0.31
CA ILE A 303 20.89 7.19 0.04
C ILE A 303 22.01 8.01 0.70
N GLN A 304 22.98 7.35 1.34
CA GLN A 304 24.15 7.92 2.03
C GLN A 304 23.79 8.96 3.11
N TYR A 305 22.62 8.81 3.74
CA TYR A 305 22.07 9.76 4.69
C TYR A 305 21.63 9.05 5.96
N ASN A 306 21.89 9.64 7.12
CA ASN A 306 21.46 9.14 8.42
C ASN A 306 20.10 9.71 8.84
N GLY A 307 19.23 8.88 9.41
CA GLY A 307 17.91 9.33 9.85
C GLY A 307 17.07 8.20 10.42
N PHE A 308 15.80 8.49 10.70
CA PHE A 308 14.86 7.50 11.21
C PHE A 308 13.71 7.28 10.25
N TYR A 309 13.33 6.02 10.09
CA TYR A 309 12.06 5.67 9.49
C TYR A 309 10.87 6.09 10.37
N SER A 310 9.77 6.37 9.72
CA SER A 310 8.47 6.74 10.29
C SER A 310 7.77 5.55 10.95
N TYR A 311 8.28 4.32 10.83
CA TYR A 311 7.78 3.11 11.47
C TYR A 311 8.95 2.27 12.00
N SER A 312 8.75 1.56 13.11
CA SER A 312 9.75 0.60 13.63
C SER A 312 9.65 -0.76 12.95
N ASN A 313 10.62 -1.65 13.25
CA ASN A 313 10.61 -3.06 12.84
C ASN A 313 10.46 -3.27 11.32
N ILE A 314 10.85 -2.27 10.52
CA ILE A 314 11.10 -2.43 9.10
C ILE A 314 12.41 -3.21 9.02
N GLY A 315 12.33 -4.51 8.71
CA GLY A 315 13.53 -5.34 8.60
C GLY A 315 14.58 -4.75 7.64
N THR A 316 15.77 -5.37 7.58
CA THR A 316 16.94 -4.91 6.80
C THR A 316 16.77 -4.88 5.27
N SER A 317 15.55 -4.93 4.76
CA SER A 317 15.22 -5.01 3.35
C SER A 317 14.18 -3.97 2.97
N TRP A 318 14.47 -2.69 3.21
CA TRP A 318 14.01 -1.50 2.44
C TRP A 318 12.72 -1.71 1.62
N THR A 319 11.62 -2.09 2.25
CA THR A 319 10.39 -2.39 1.54
C THR A 319 9.25 -1.60 2.13
N LEU A 320 8.73 -0.70 1.29
CA LEU A 320 7.55 0.09 1.57
C LEU A 320 6.35 -0.83 1.81
N PHE A 321 5.45 -0.42 2.71
CA PHE A 321 4.13 -1.05 2.82
C PHE A 321 3.35 -0.85 1.52
N ARG A 322 2.53 -1.84 1.13
CA ARG A 322 1.59 -1.72 -0.01
C ARG A 322 0.35 -0.93 0.37
N SER A 323 -0.04 -1.00 1.63
CA SER A 323 -1.21 -0.33 2.19
C SER A 323 -0.80 1.04 2.70
N PHE A 324 -1.19 2.07 1.96
CA PHE A 324 -1.15 3.42 2.48
C PHE A 324 -2.43 3.67 3.29
N PRO A 325 -2.37 4.32 4.47
CA PRO A 325 -3.57 4.72 5.18
C PRO A 325 -4.49 5.53 4.26
N LEU A 326 -5.81 5.46 4.47
CA LEU A 326 -6.81 6.15 3.63
C LEU A 326 -6.53 7.66 3.47
N GLU A 327 -5.84 8.23 4.45
CA GLU A 327 -5.40 9.63 4.52
C GLU A 327 -4.29 9.98 3.52
N PHE A 328 -3.68 8.98 2.88
CA PHE A 328 -2.63 9.10 1.86
C PHE A 328 -3.10 8.74 0.45
N TYR A 329 -4.39 8.45 0.23
CA TYR A 329 -4.95 8.52 -1.13
C TYR A 329 -4.95 9.98 -1.60
N SER A 330 -3.80 10.49 -2.00
CA SER A 330 -3.81 11.20 -3.27
C SER A 330 -3.79 10.11 -4.32
N SER A 331 -4.96 9.76 -4.88
CA SER A 331 -5.06 9.03 -6.16
C SER A 331 -4.47 9.82 -7.34
N GLY A 332 -3.68 10.87 -7.02
CA GLY A 332 -2.79 11.82 -7.65
C GLY A 332 -1.32 11.42 -7.65
N TYR A 333 -0.65 11.32 -8.80
CA TYR A 333 0.56 12.11 -8.98
C TYR A 333 0.15 13.55 -8.69
N LYS A 334 0.17 13.94 -7.43
CA LYS A 334 0.48 15.31 -7.12
C LYS A 334 1.83 15.50 -7.78
N ILE A 335 1.86 16.29 -8.84
CA ILE A 335 3.04 16.56 -9.67
C ILE A 335 4.25 17.00 -8.79
N ASN A 336 4.02 17.34 -7.52
CA ASN A 336 4.99 17.73 -6.50
C ASN A 336 4.72 17.13 -5.09
N ASN A 337 4.40 15.85 -4.89
CA ASN A 337 4.06 15.36 -3.52
C ASN A 337 4.15 13.83 -3.28
N LYS A 338 5.20 13.16 -3.73
CA LYS A 338 5.54 11.81 -3.24
C LYS A 338 6.25 11.86 -1.88
N GLU A 339 6.57 13.06 -1.39
CA GLU A 339 7.52 13.32 -0.32
C GLU A 339 6.87 13.83 0.97
N ILE A 340 5.56 14.15 1.00
CA ILE A 340 4.84 14.41 2.26
C ILE A 340 4.43 13.08 2.87
N GLY A 341 4.85 12.84 4.11
CA GLY A 341 4.68 11.53 4.77
C GLY A 341 5.64 10.47 4.26
N TYR A 342 6.79 10.89 3.70
CA TYR A 342 7.85 9.98 3.28
C TYR A 342 8.26 9.09 4.45
N GLU A 343 8.60 7.84 4.15
CA GLU A 343 8.92 6.85 5.18
C GLU A 343 10.13 7.24 6.01
N MET A 344 11.01 8.12 5.52
CA MET A 344 12.11 8.68 6.28
C MET A 344 12.07 10.21 6.16
N SER A 345 12.10 10.94 7.27
CA SER A 345 11.98 12.40 7.22
C SER A 345 12.59 13.08 8.43
N HIS A 346 12.88 14.38 8.30
CA HIS A 346 13.27 15.23 9.44
C HIS A 346 12.28 15.17 10.60
N ARG A 347 10.99 14.96 10.31
CA ARG A 347 9.96 14.76 11.33
C ARG A 347 10.20 13.50 12.13
N ALA A 348 10.37 12.36 11.46
CA ALA A 348 10.65 11.09 12.13
C ALA A 348 11.96 11.17 12.93
N THR A 349 13.00 11.83 12.39
CA THR A 349 14.25 12.07 13.11
C THR A 349 14.04 12.89 14.38
N PHE A 350 13.30 14.01 14.30
CA PHE A 350 12.99 14.81 15.49
C PHE A 350 12.20 14.00 16.53
N GLU A 351 11.11 13.37 16.11
CA GLU A 351 10.21 12.59 16.96
C GLU A 351 10.96 11.44 17.67
N ALA A 352 11.88 10.78 16.96
CA ALA A 352 12.76 9.76 17.53
C ALA A 352 13.70 10.32 18.59
N LEU A 353 14.52 11.34 18.25
CA LEU A 353 15.52 11.88 19.16
C LEU A 353 14.90 12.56 20.40
N ASP A 354 13.80 13.28 20.22
CA ASP A 354 13.05 13.88 21.32
C ASP A 354 12.44 12.82 22.25
N SER A 355 11.94 11.72 21.69
CA SER A 355 11.50 10.57 22.49
C SER A 355 12.65 9.95 23.27
N LEU A 356 13.80 9.72 22.62
CA LEU A 356 15.02 9.20 23.26
C LEU A 356 15.51 10.11 24.40
N LYS A 357 15.44 11.43 24.22
CA LYS A 357 15.76 12.40 25.26
C LYS A 357 14.85 12.25 26.47
N LYS A 358 13.53 12.21 26.24
CA LYS A 358 12.50 12.09 27.29
C LYS A 358 12.58 10.79 28.07
N ILE A 359 12.96 9.68 27.42
CA ILE A 359 13.16 8.38 28.09
C ILE A 359 14.58 8.16 28.62
N PHE A 360 15.43 9.20 28.62
CA PHE A 360 16.81 9.15 29.13
C PHE A 360 17.72 8.14 28.39
N LYS A 361 17.51 7.97 27.08
CA LYS A 361 18.24 7.03 26.22
C LYS A 361 19.01 7.68 25.07
N LEU A 362 18.96 9.00 24.94
CA LEU A 362 19.68 9.71 23.87
C LEU A 362 21.21 9.55 23.99
N ASP A 363 21.75 9.54 25.21
CA ASP A 363 23.18 9.32 25.43
C ASP A 363 23.62 7.90 25.06
N ASP A 364 22.80 6.89 25.40
CA ASP A 364 23.04 5.48 25.02
C ASP A 364 23.05 5.32 23.49
N PHE A 365 22.12 6.01 22.82
CA PHE A 365 22.05 6.07 21.37
C PHE A 365 23.31 6.73 20.78
N GLY A 366 23.72 7.88 21.31
CA GLY A 366 24.91 8.62 20.86
C GLY A 366 26.24 7.94 21.13
N HIS A 367 26.30 6.99 22.08
CA HIS A 367 27.46 6.10 22.25
C HIS A 367 27.57 5.06 21.13
N THR A 368 26.43 4.69 20.52
CA THR A 368 26.35 3.66 19.49
C THR A 368 26.47 4.26 18.09
N TYR A 369 25.87 5.44 17.86
CA TYR A 369 25.78 6.10 16.55
C TYR A 369 26.33 7.52 16.57
N ASP A 370 26.94 7.93 15.47
CA ASP A 370 27.55 9.27 15.35
C ASP A 370 26.49 10.36 15.16
N LEU A 371 26.08 10.99 16.27
CA LEU A 371 25.18 12.14 16.27
C LEU A 371 25.77 13.38 15.60
N THR A 372 27.11 13.52 15.54
CA THR A 372 27.73 14.61 14.80
C THR A 372 27.50 14.42 13.32
N LYS A 373 27.64 13.19 12.83
CA LYS A 373 27.36 12.87 11.44
C LYS A 373 25.88 13.10 11.09
N LEU A 374 24.94 12.65 11.93
CA LEU A 374 23.52 12.91 11.71
C LEU A 374 23.21 14.42 11.62
N LYS A 375 23.83 15.23 12.48
CA LYS A 375 23.70 16.69 12.43
C LYS A 375 24.24 17.26 11.11
N ASP A 376 25.42 16.81 10.68
CA ASP A 376 26.04 17.29 9.44
C ASP A 376 25.19 16.92 8.22
N ASP A 377 24.63 15.71 8.18
CA ASP A 377 23.66 15.29 7.18
C ASP A 377 22.42 16.21 7.17
N ILE A 378 21.87 16.58 8.33
CA ILE A 378 20.74 17.53 8.41
C ILE A 378 21.12 18.89 7.82
N LEU A 379 22.30 19.40 8.14
CA LEU A 379 22.81 20.65 7.57
C LEU A 379 22.99 20.55 6.05
N ASP A 380 23.48 19.42 5.55
CA ASP A 380 23.66 19.19 4.13
C ASP A 380 22.34 19.16 3.36
N SER A 381 21.21 18.86 4.02
CA SER A 381 19.88 18.96 3.41
C SER A 381 19.34 20.39 3.27
N GLN A 382 20.09 21.40 3.74
CA GLN A 382 19.72 22.81 3.58
C GLN A 382 19.89 23.25 2.12
N PHE A 383 18.83 23.78 1.55
CA PHE A 383 18.78 24.23 0.17
C PHE A 383 19.38 25.63 0.03
N LEU A 384 20.65 25.73 -0.36
CA LEU A 384 21.41 26.98 -0.39
C LEU A 384 21.65 27.53 -1.82
N ASN A 385 20.88 27.09 -2.82
CA ASN A 385 21.07 27.58 -4.18
C ASN A 385 20.41 28.95 -4.41
N PRO A 386 21.19 30.01 -4.71
CA PRO A 386 20.66 31.37 -4.89
C PRO A 386 19.81 31.53 -6.16
N SER A 387 19.84 30.58 -7.11
CA SER A 387 19.00 30.59 -8.31
C SER A 387 17.52 30.28 -8.04
N TYR A 388 17.20 29.78 -6.85
CA TYR A 388 15.83 29.47 -6.40
C TYR A 388 15.52 30.26 -5.12
N PRO A 389 15.29 31.59 -5.23
CA PRO A 389 15.22 32.47 -4.08
C PRO A 389 14.05 32.18 -3.15
N GLU A 390 12.97 31.55 -3.64
CA GLU A 390 11.80 31.19 -2.84
C GLU A 390 12.06 29.99 -1.92
N GLN A 391 13.02 29.14 -2.27
CA GLN A 391 13.39 27.92 -1.54
C GLN A 391 14.68 28.08 -0.74
N HIS A 392 15.39 29.19 -0.90
CA HIS A 392 16.70 29.42 -0.31
C HIS A 392 16.66 29.43 1.23
N GLY A 393 17.48 28.57 1.84
CA GLY A 393 17.63 28.43 3.29
C GLY A 393 16.68 27.43 3.94
N ALA A 394 15.68 26.92 3.20
CA ALA A 394 14.80 25.87 3.65
C ALA A 394 15.50 24.50 3.61
N PHE A 395 14.92 23.50 4.28
CA PHE A 395 15.42 22.13 4.26
C PHE A 395 14.55 21.25 3.38
N THR A 396 15.18 20.32 2.65
CA THR A 396 14.47 19.24 1.96
C THR A 396 13.91 18.25 2.99
N TYR A 397 13.10 17.28 2.56
CA TYR A 397 12.49 16.31 3.47
C TYR A 397 13.48 15.30 4.08
N ILE A 398 14.59 15.03 3.38
CA ILE A 398 15.70 14.20 3.88
C ILE A 398 16.99 14.27 3.05
N TYR A 399 16.90 14.59 1.75
CA TYR A 399 18.05 14.53 0.86
C TYR A 399 19.06 15.66 1.10
N GLY A 400 20.35 15.29 1.17
CA GLY A 400 21.44 16.24 1.04
C GLY A 400 21.33 17.05 -0.25
N TYR A 401 21.89 18.25 -0.23
CA TYR A 401 21.94 19.15 -1.37
C TYR A 401 22.76 18.52 -2.50
N ASP A 402 22.08 18.11 -3.57
CA ASP A 402 22.71 17.61 -4.79
C ASP A 402 22.42 18.55 -5.96
N THR A 403 23.49 19.07 -6.57
CA THR A 403 23.42 19.97 -7.72
C THR A 403 22.78 19.32 -8.95
N TRP A 404 22.80 17.99 -9.06
CA TRP A 404 22.15 17.25 -10.15
C TRP A 404 20.63 17.10 -9.96
N LEU A 405 20.11 17.38 -8.76
CA LEU A 405 18.70 17.21 -8.40
C LEU A 405 17.99 18.54 -8.08
N LEU A 406 18.59 19.70 -8.37
CA LEU A 406 18.09 21.02 -7.94
C LEU A 406 16.62 21.30 -8.33
N ASP A 407 16.23 21.01 -9.56
CA ASP A 407 14.85 21.20 -10.02
C ASP A 407 13.86 20.28 -9.31
N TYR A 408 14.31 19.08 -8.92
CA TYR A 408 13.51 18.14 -8.16
C TYR A 408 13.43 18.55 -6.68
N LEU A 409 14.57 18.85 -6.05
CA LEU A 409 14.62 19.25 -4.64
C LEU A 409 13.88 20.57 -4.39
N SER A 410 13.98 21.56 -5.28
CA SER A 410 13.27 22.84 -5.14
C SER A 410 11.75 22.68 -5.17
N ARG A 411 11.22 21.65 -5.84
CA ARG A 411 9.78 21.34 -5.88
C ARG A 411 9.30 20.54 -4.66
N ASN A 412 10.21 20.01 -3.86
CA ASN A 412 9.94 19.10 -2.74
C ASN A 412 10.45 19.67 -1.40
N ILE A 413 10.41 20.99 -1.26
CA ILE A 413 10.67 21.71 -0.02
C ILE A 413 9.33 22.09 0.62
N TYR A 414 9.18 21.72 1.88
CA TYR A 414 7.98 22.01 2.66
C TYR A 414 8.35 22.63 4.00
N PHE A 415 7.50 23.54 4.46
CA PHE A 415 7.70 24.22 5.74
C PHE A 415 7.79 23.23 6.92
N GLU A 416 6.98 22.16 6.90
CA GLU A 416 6.99 21.10 7.91
C GLU A 416 8.40 20.52 8.13
N TYR A 417 9.08 20.14 7.06
CA TYR A 417 10.42 19.55 7.18
C TYR A 417 11.49 20.55 7.57
N SER A 418 11.36 21.81 7.14
CA SER A 418 12.24 22.88 7.62
C SER A 418 12.08 23.13 9.11
N TYR A 419 10.84 23.10 9.61
CA TYR A 419 10.55 23.20 11.04
C TYR A 419 11.22 22.06 11.82
N TYR A 420 10.99 20.81 11.41
CA TYR A 420 11.55 19.66 12.12
C TYR A 420 13.08 19.57 12.01
N ALA A 421 13.68 19.94 10.88
CA ALA A 421 15.14 20.01 10.75
C ALA A 421 15.74 20.96 11.78
N ILE A 422 15.18 22.16 11.92
CA ILE A 422 15.63 23.15 12.92
C ILE A 422 15.44 22.62 14.34
N LYS A 423 14.27 22.03 14.64
CA LYS A 423 14.01 21.44 15.97
C LYS A 423 14.99 20.32 16.32
N THR A 424 15.36 19.49 15.34
CA THR A 424 16.38 18.45 15.50
C THR A 424 17.76 19.04 15.76
N LEU A 425 18.16 20.07 15.01
CA LEU A 425 19.44 20.75 15.22
C LEU A 425 19.52 21.42 16.60
N GLU A 426 18.44 22.05 17.06
CA GLU A 426 18.36 22.59 18.43
C GLU A 426 18.56 21.51 19.47
N LEU A 427 17.91 20.35 19.30
CA LEU A 427 18.03 19.21 20.20
C LEU A 427 19.48 18.67 20.23
N LEU A 428 20.12 18.52 19.06
CA LEU A 428 21.47 17.98 18.92
C LEU A 428 22.59 18.91 19.40
N VAL A 429 22.31 20.21 19.58
CA VAL A 429 23.27 21.18 20.15
C VAL A 429 23.24 21.17 21.68
N GLU A 430 22.16 20.67 22.29
CA GLU A 430 22.01 20.55 23.74
C GLU A 430 22.61 19.26 24.33
N VAL A 431 23.00 18.32 23.47
CA VAL A 431 23.63 17.01 23.78
C VAL A 431 25.12 17.13 23.56
#